data_AF-A0A957VWW0-F1
#
_entry.id   AF-A0A957VWW0-F1
#
_cell.length_a   1.000
_cell.length_b   1.000
_cell.length_c   1.000
_cell.angle_alpha   90.00
_cell.angle_beta   90.00
_cell.angle_gamma   90.00
#
_symmetry.space_group_name_H-M   'P 1'
#
loop_
_entity.id
_entity.type
_entity.pdbx_description
1 polymer ?
#
loop_
_entity_poly.entity_id
_entity_poly.type
_entity_poly.pdbx_seq_one_letter_code
_entity_poly.pdbx_strand_id
1 'polypeptide(L)'
;MTIYPIPITEEYTFTAEKSVTVTGEETLLLSVDEKEQLLLAWQRLLLSGFKNLFFTDPLYRFLIHHCQFSAHRRREQFWNFYMNGSISRFRDFLAQFGADRRSVEQGNHLWLDGPAA
;
A
#
# COMPACT_ATOMS: atom_id res chain seq x y z
N MET A 1 -0.78 -28.03 -16.84
CA MET A 1 -1.31 -27.05 -15.88
C MET A 1 -1.83 -25.88 -16.71
N THR A 2 -3.14 -25.83 -16.93
CA THR A 2 -3.78 -24.89 -17.85
C THR A 2 -4.08 -23.59 -17.10
N ILE A 3 -3.44 -22.49 -17.50
CA ILE A 3 -3.69 -21.16 -16.93
C ILE A 3 -4.87 -20.57 -17.68
N TYR A 4 -5.98 -20.33 -16.99
CA TYR A 4 -7.11 -19.59 -17.54
C TYR A 4 -6.89 -18.09 -17.31
N PRO A 5 -6.94 -17.24 -18.35
CA PRO A 5 -6.95 -15.80 -18.16
C PRO A 5 -8.26 -15.39 -17.49
N ILE A 6 -8.17 -14.63 -16.40
CA ILE A 6 -9.33 -14.00 -15.75
C ILE A 6 -9.69 -12.77 -16.60
N PRO A 7 -10.91 -12.69 -17.16
CA PRO A 7 -11.32 -11.53 -17.93
C PRO A 7 -11.65 -10.38 -16.97
N ILE A 8 -10.97 -9.25 -17.11
CA ILE A 8 -11.28 -8.00 -16.39
C ILE A 8 -12.43 -7.35 -17.18
N THR A 9 -13.69 -7.57 -16.79
CA THR A 9 -14.89 -7.09 -17.50
C THR A 9 -15.60 -5.91 -16.83
N GLU A 10 -14.93 -5.15 -15.98
CA GLU A 10 -15.51 -3.93 -15.41
C GLU A 10 -14.63 -2.73 -15.74
N GLU A 11 -15.12 -1.88 -16.64
CA GLU A 11 -14.61 -0.53 -16.82
C GLU A 11 -15.00 0.29 -15.60
N TYR A 12 -14.05 0.49 -14.68
CA TYR A 12 -14.22 1.40 -13.56
C TYR A 12 -13.99 2.84 -14.04
N THR A 13 -15.06 3.56 -14.37
CA THR A 13 -15.00 5.02 -14.52
C THR A 13 -14.84 5.67 -13.15
N PHE A 14 -13.63 6.15 -12.87
CA PHE A 14 -13.33 6.98 -11.70
C PHE A 14 -13.42 8.45 -12.10
N THR A 15 -14.41 9.18 -11.58
CA THR A 15 -14.51 10.63 -11.77
C THR A 15 -13.41 11.31 -10.97
N ALA A 16 -12.49 11.99 -11.66
CA ALA A 16 -11.45 12.82 -11.06
C ALA A 16 -12.10 14.01 -10.35
N GLU A 17 -12.31 13.91 -9.04
CA GLU A 17 -12.73 15.04 -8.23
C GLU A 17 -11.54 15.95 -7.90
N LYS A 18 -11.53 17.08 -8.60
CA LYS A 18 -11.10 18.43 -8.18
C LYS A 18 -9.79 18.53 -7.37
N SER A 19 -8.76 19.02 -8.04
CA SER A 19 -7.53 19.56 -7.45
C SER A 19 -7.84 20.63 -6.39
N VAL A 20 -7.60 20.30 -5.12
CA VAL A 20 -7.58 21.26 -4.01
C VAL A 20 -6.15 21.75 -3.86
N THR A 21 -5.95 23.06 -4.02
CA THR A 21 -4.71 23.74 -3.66
C THR A 21 -4.67 23.91 -2.14
N VAL A 22 -3.81 23.13 -1.45
CA VAL A 22 -3.50 23.32 -0.03
C VAL A 22 -2.11 23.92 0.09
N THR A 23 -2.05 25.13 0.63
CA THR A 23 -0.85 25.81 1.10
C THR A 23 -0.23 25.06 2.29
N GLY A 24 1.05 24.69 2.17
CA GLY A 24 1.95 24.66 3.33
C GLY A 24 2.11 23.35 4.10
N GLU A 25 1.94 22.20 3.46
CA GLU A 25 2.60 20.96 3.88
C GLU A 25 2.67 20.08 2.63
N GLU A 26 3.86 19.72 2.17
CA GLU A 26 4.04 18.77 1.05
C GLU A 26 3.56 17.39 1.49
N THR A 27 2.25 17.26 1.66
CA THR A 27 1.55 16.00 1.48
C THR A 27 1.96 15.54 0.10
N LEU A 28 2.76 14.48 0.04
CA LEU A 28 3.30 13.88 -1.18
C LEU A 28 2.12 13.36 -2.03
N LEU A 29 1.42 14.27 -2.69
CA LEU A 29 0.27 13.96 -3.51
C LEU A 29 0.77 13.20 -4.73
N LEU A 30 0.49 11.89 -4.76
CA LEU A 30 0.74 11.08 -5.94
C LEU A 30 -0.09 11.62 -7.12
N SER A 31 0.56 11.78 -8.26
CA SER A 31 -0.08 12.03 -9.54
C SER A 31 -1.02 10.88 -9.93
N VAL A 32 -1.89 11.12 -10.92
CA VAL A 32 -2.81 10.09 -11.44
C VAL A 32 -2.01 8.87 -11.94
N ASP A 33 -0.99 9.11 -12.75
CA ASP A 33 -0.12 8.06 -13.29
C ASP A 33 0.58 7.27 -12.18
N GLU A 34 1.05 7.94 -11.13
CA GLU A 34 1.67 7.27 -9.98
C GLU A 34 0.68 6.40 -9.20
N LYS A 35 -0.57 6.86 -9.05
CA LYS A 35 -1.65 6.06 -8.44
C LYS A 35 -1.98 4.83 -9.28
N GLU A 36 -2.06 4.96 -10.60
CA GLU A 36 -2.30 3.84 -11.50
C GLU A 36 -1.16 2.81 -11.45
N GLN A 37 0.10 3.27 -11.52
CA GLN A 37 1.27 2.40 -11.41
C GLN A 37 1.31 1.69 -10.06
N LEU A 38 0.97 2.40 -8.97
CA LEU A 38 0.90 1.83 -7.64
C LEU A 38 -0.19 0.75 -7.54
N LEU A 39 -1.36 1.00 -8.11
CA LEU A 39 -2.46 0.02 -8.16
C LEU A 39 -2.03 -1.24 -8.92
N LEU A 40 -1.42 -1.08 -10.09
CA LEU A 40 -0.90 -2.20 -10.88
C LEU A 40 0.19 -2.97 -10.12
N ALA A 41 1.06 -2.28 -9.40
CA ALA A 41 2.09 -2.90 -8.58
C ALA A 41 1.47 -3.73 -7.44
N TRP A 42 0.46 -3.19 -6.75
CA TRP A 42 -0.30 -3.91 -5.73
C TRP A 42 -0.97 -5.17 -6.28
N GLN A 43 -1.68 -5.05 -7.41
CA GLN A 43 -2.32 -6.18 -8.07
C GLN A 43 -1.31 -7.29 -8.41
N ARG A 44 -0.16 -6.92 -8.99
CA ARG A 44 0.92 -7.88 -9.30
C ARG A 44 1.45 -8.57 -8.05
N LEU A 45 1.69 -7.82 -6.97
CA LEU A 45 2.15 -8.40 -5.71
C LEU A 45 1.14 -9.40 -5.14
N LEU A 46 -0.15 -9.02 -5.08
CA LEU A 46 -1.23 -9.87 -4.58
C LEU A 46 -1.41 -11.14 -5.41
N LEU A 47 -1.52 -11.00 -6.73
CA LEU A 47 -1.68 -12.13 -7.65
C LEU A 47 -0.47 -13.06 -7.66
N SER A 48 0.72 -12.55 -7.35
CA SER A 48 1.92 -13.37 -7.21
C SER A 48 1.96 -14.22 -5.93
N GLY A 49 1.04 -13.98 -4.98
CA GLY A 49 1.09 -14.56 -3.64
C GLY A 49 2.19 -13.94 -2.78
N PHE A 50 2.42 -12.62 -2.89
CA PHE A 50 3.47 -11.91 -2.16
C PHE A 50 4.88 -12.45 -2.43
N LYS A 51 5.30 -12.52 -3.71
CA LYS A 51 6.71 -12.79 -4.04
C LYS A 51 7.55 -11.51 -3.96
N ASN A 52 8.71 -11.59 -3.31
CA ASN A 52 9.62 -10.45 -3.11
C ASN A 52 9.99 -9.73 -4.42
N LEU A 53 10.10 -10.48 -5.53
CA LEU A 53 10.39 -9.94 -6.85
C LEU A 53 9.41 -8.83 -7.29
N PHE A 54 8.15 -8.93 -6.88
CA PHE A 54 7.11 -7.94 -7.22
C PHE A 54 6.91 -6.87 -6.16
N PHE A 55 7.67 -6.91 -5.05
CA PHE A 55 7.66 -5.87 -4.04
C PHE A 55 8.56 -4.71 -4.47
N THR A 56 8.02 -3.81 -5.30
CA THR A 56 8.79 -2.73 -5.94
C THR A 56 9.16 -1.59 -4.98
N ASP A 57 10.14 -0.76 -5.36
CA ASP A 57 10.52 0.43 -4.58
C ASP A 57 9.37 1.44 -4.42
N PRO A 58 8.55 1.74 -5.46
CA PRO A 58 7.36 2.57 -5.30
C PRO A 58 6.36 2.04 -4.27
N LEU A 59 6.11 0.73 -4.24
CA LEU A 59 5.23 0.13 -3.22
C LEU A 59 5.78 0.30 -1.81
N TYR A 60 7.09 0.08 -1.65
CA TYR A 60 7.76 0.28 -0.36
C TYR A 60 7.68 1.74 0.09
N ARG A 61 7.98 2.70 -0.79
CA ARG A 61 7.87 4.13 -0.51
C ARG A 61 6.44 4.52 -0.15
N PHE A 62 5.46 3.97 -0.86
CA PHE A 62 4.07 4.20 -0.55
C PHE A 62 3.71 3.74 0.87
N LEU A 63 4.12 2.54 1.25
CA LEU A 63 3.86 2.00 2.59
C LEU A 63 4.49 2.87 3.69
N ILE A 64 5.74 3.27 3.55
CA ILE A 64 6.40 4.08 4.59
C ILE A 64 5.84 5.50 4.70
N HIS A 65 5.46 6.13 3.57
CA HIS A 65 5.02 7.53 3.54
C HIS A 65 3.52 7.70 3.75
N HIS A 66 2.71 6.78 3.23
CA HIS A 66 1.24 6.91 3.22
C HIS A 66 0.52 5.91 4.14
N CYS A 67 1.20 4.89 4.63
CA CYS A 67 0.61 3.91 5.55
C CYS A 67 1.28 3.91 6.95
N GLN A 68 2.06 4.94 7.25
CA GLN A 68 2.74 5.16 8.53
C GLN A 68 3.58 3.97 9.03
N PHE A 69 4.28 3.28 8.12
CA PHE A 69 5.31 2.32 8.51
C PHE A 69 6.65 3.04 8.69
N SER A 70 7.07 3.25 9.94
CA SER A 70 8.19 4.14 10.29
C SER A 70 9.50 3.41 10.61
N ALA A 71 9.45 2.11 10.92
CA ALA A 71 10.60 1.41 11.52
C ALA A 71 11.71 1.00 10.54
N HIS A 72 11.43 0.85 9.23
CA HIS A 72 12.34 0.19 8.29
C HIS A 72 12.77 1.08 7.14
N ARG A 73 13.97 1.67 7.24
CA ARG A 73 14.55 2.60 6.25
C ARG A 73 15.06 1.95 4.96
N ARG A 74 14.91 0.63 4.82
CA ARG A 74 15.30 -0.12 3.61
C ARG A 74 14.22 -1.11 3.21
N ARG A 75 13.91 -1.16 1.91
CA ARG A 75 12.93 -2.09 1.31
C ARG A 75 13.12 -3.55 1.73
N GLU A 76 14.37 -4.03 1.73
CA GLU A 76 14.68 -5.42 2.11
C GLU A 76 14.40 -5.69 3.58
N GLN A 77 14.73 -4.76 4.47
CA GLN A 77 14.44 -4.89 5.90
C GLN A 77 12.94 -4.86 6.16
N PHE A 78 12.21 -3.97 5.47
CA PHE A 78 10.76 -3.91 5.52
C PHE A 78 10.16 -5.26 5.11
N TRP A 79 10.61 -5.81 3.97
CA TRP A 79 10.15 -7.10 3.47
C TRP A 79 10.40 -8.22 4.49
N ASN A 80 11.63 -8.33 4.98
CA ASN A 80 12.02 -9.36 5.93
C ASN A 80 11.26 -9.25 7.25
N PHE A 81 10.87 -8.05 7.65
CA PHE A 81 10.14 -7.84 8.89
C PHE A 81 8.64 -8.17 8.72
N TYR A 82 7.95 -7.57 7.74
CA TYR A 82 6.49 -7.68 7.61
C TYR A 82 6.01 -8.85 6.76
N MET A 83 6.73 -9.18 5.69
CA MET A 83 6.24 -10.11 4.66
C MET A 83 6.88 -11.50 4.78
N ASN A 84 8.18 -11.55 5.08
CA ASN A 84 8.96 -12.79 5.24
C ASN A 84 9.36 -13.05 6.71
N GLY A 85 8.70 -12.37 7.65
CA GLY A 85 8.87 -12.59 9.09
C GLY A 85 8.03 -13.76 9.59
N SER A 86 7.43 -13.62 10.77
CA SER A 86 6.47 -14.60 11.27
C SER A 86 5.12 -14.48 10.56
N ILE A 87 4.38 -15.59 10.46
CA ILE A 87 3.00 -15.60 9.93
C ILE A 87 2.10 -14.63 10.71
N SER A 88 2.28 -14.53 12.03
CA SER A 88 1.55 -13.56 12.85
C SER A 88 1.79 -12.13 12.40
N ARG A 89 3.04 -11.76 12.13
CA ARG A 89 3.40 -10.41 11.68
C ARG A 89 2.82 -10.09 10.31
N PHE A 90 2.87 -11.04 9.38
CA PHE A 90 2.28 -10.88 8.06
C PHE A 90 0.75 -10.74 8.13
N ARG A 91 0.08 -11.52 9.00
CA ARG A 91 -1.35 -11.35 9.25
C ARG A 91 -1.67 -9.97 9.83
N ASP A 92 -0.89 -9.50 10.80
CA ASP A 92 -1.09 -8.19 11.41
C ASP A 92 -0.89 -7.07 10.36
N PHE A 93 0.11 -7.21 9.48
CA PHE A 93 0.30 -6.34 8.30
C PHE A 93 -0.96 -6.26 7.42
N LEU A 94 -1.57 -7.39 7.08
CA LEU A 94 -2.81 -7.40 6.30
C LEU A 94 -4.00 -6.83 7.08
N ALA A 95 -4.05 -7.03 8.39
CA ALA A 95 -5.12 -6.55 9.27
C ALA A 95 -5.23 -5.02 9.29
N GLN A 96 -4.10 -4.31 9.16
CA GLN A 96 -4.10 -2.86 8.98
C GLN A 96 -4.94 -2.44 7.76
N PHE A 97 -4.91 -3.20 6.65
CA PHE A 97 -5.70 -2.87 5.45
C PHE A 97 -7.12 -3.47 5.45
N GLY A 98 -7.35 -4.58 6.16
CA GLY A 98 -8.51 -5.44 5.93
C GLY A 98 -9.19 -6.06 7.16
N ALA A 99 -9.02 -5.51 8.36
CA ALA A 99 -9.69 -5.97 9.58
C ALA A 99 -10.17 -4.79 10.44
N ASP A 100 -9.69 -4.66 11.68
CA ASP A 100 -9.97 -3.52 12.57
C ASP A 100 -9.21 -2.24 12.18
N ARG A 101 -8.34 -2.35 11.16
CA ARG A 101 -7.57 -1.25 10.56
C ARG A 101 -6.66 -0.52 11.53
N ARG A 102 -6.22 -1.18 12.60
CA ARG A 102 -5.20 -0.60 13.49
C ARG A 102 -3.83 -0.65 12.81
N SER A 103 -3.04 0.39 13.04
CA SER A 103 -1.62 0.40 12.68
C SER A 103 -0.91 -0.77 13.34
N VAL A 104 -0.09 -1.50 12.57
CA VAL A 104 0.73 -2.60 13.12
C VAL A 104 1.76 -2.08 14.12
N GLU A 105 2.27 -0.87 13.90
CA GLU A 105 3.30 -0.27 14.76
C GLU A 105 2.70 0.42 15.99
N GLN A 106 1.55 1.09 15.83
CA GLN A 106 1.01 1.98 16.86
C GLN A 106 -0.28 1.47 17.53
N GLY A 107 -0.93 0.45 16.96
CA GLY A 107 -2.17 -0.13 17.50
C GLY A 107 -3.39 0.80 17.49
N ASN A 108 -3.33 1.91 16.75
CA ASN A 108 -4.34 2.96 16.66
C ASN A 108 -4.77 3.21 15.19
N HIS A 109 -5.69 4.15 14.97
CA HIS A 109 -6.21 4.51 13.64
C HIS A 109 -5.58 5.76 13.03
N LEU A 110 -4.52 6.33 13.65
CA LEU A 110 -3.93 7.61 13.22
C LEU A 110 -3.39 7.61 11.78
N TRP A 111 -3.09 6.43 11.24
CA TRP A 111 -2.66 6.28 9.84
C TRP A 111 -3.80 6.48 8.84
N LEU A 112 -5.07 6.44 9.29
CA LEU A 112 -6.27 6.76 8.51
C LEU A 112 -6.73 8.20 8.72
N ASP A 113 -6.54 8.73 9.93
CA ASP A 113 -7.13 10.01 10.36
C ASP A 113 -6.46 11.24 9.71
N GLY A 114 -5.33 11.05 9.03
CA GLY A 114 -4.55 12.15 8.44
C GLY A 114 -3.90 13.04 9.52
N PRO A 115 -3.16 14.10 9.14
CA PRO A 115 -2.74 15.11 10.11
C PRO A 115 -3.97 15.75 10.75
N ALA A 116 -3.91 16.02 12.06
CA ALA A 116 -4.98 16.71 12.77
C ALA A 116 -5.27 18.05 12.07
N ALA A 117 -6.56 18.27 11.77
CA ALA A 117 -7.06 19.51 11.17
C ALA A 117 -6.85 20.73 12.07
#